data_AF-A0AB34HVF2-F1
#
_entry.id   AF-A0AB34HVF2-F1
#
_cell.length_a   1.000
_cell.length_b   1.000
_cell.length_c   1.000
_cell.angle_alpha   90.00
_cell.angle_beta   90.00
_cell.angle_gamma   90.00
#
_symmetry.space_group_name_H-M   'P 1'
#
loop_
_entity.id
_entity.type
_entity.pdbx_description
1 polymer ?
#
loop_
_entity_poly.entity_id
_entity_poly.type
_entity_poly.pdbx_seq_one_letter_code
_entity_poly.pdbx_strand_id
1 'polypeptide(L)'
;MEGLIPEDQIRLLQDEATLGQCGVEAVSTLSTLEVASRMFGGKVHGSLTRARKVRGQIPKVAKQEKKKMGRAKKRMKYNQCFVNVVPASGKKKGPNANS
;
A
#
# COMPACT_ATOMS: atom_id res chain seq x y z
N MET A 1 -12.97 58.20 -1.15
CA MET A 1 -13.47 56.86 -0.81
C MET A 1 -13.15 55.97 -1.99
N GLU A 2 -12.24 55.02 -1.80
CA GLU A 2 -11.70 54.15 -2.84
C GLU A 2 -12.74 53.09 -3.22
N GLY A 3 -13.20 53.13 -4.47
CA GLY A 3 -14.03 52.08 -5.05
C GLY A 3 -13.12 51.04 -5.70
N LEU A 4 -13.10 49.82 -5.16
CA LEU A 4 -12.38 48.69 -5.74
C LEU A 4 -12.93 48.40 -7.15
N ILE A 5 -12.00 48.22 -8.10
CA ILE A 5 -12.28 47.90 -9.51
C ILE A 5 -13.04 46.55 -9.55
N PRO A 6 -14.13 46.41 -10.35
CA PRO A 6 -15.00 45.22 -10.36
C PRO A 6 -14.33 43.91 -10.82
N GLU A 7 -13.08 43.97 -11.26
CA GLU A 7 -12.50 42.96 -12.15
C GLU A 7 -11.97 41.71 -11.43
N ASP A 8 -11.88 41.71 -10.09
CA ASP A 8 -11.29 40.60 -9.32
C ASP A 8 -12.16 40.08 -8.15
N GLN A 9 -13.50 40.02 -8.29
CA GLN A 9 -14.34 39.42 -7.25
C GLN A 9 -14.38 37.89 -7.30
N ILE A 10 -13.57 37.25 -6.45
CA ILE A 10 -13.63 35.79 -6.20
C ILE A 10 -14.75 35.50 -5.18
N ARG A 11 -15.82 34.83 -5.61
CA ARG A 11 -16.91 34.36 -4.73
C ARG A 11 -16.95 32.83 -4.68
N LEU A 12 -17.00 32.27 -3.48
CA LEU A 12 -17.19 30.84 -3.27
C LEU A 12 -18.68 30.51 -3.32
N LEU A 13 -19.10 29.67 -4.28
CA LEU A 13 -20.46 29.17 -4.35
C LEU A 13 -20.64 28.06 -3.31
N GLN A 14 -21.71 28.15 -2.52
CA GLN A 14 -22.17 27.06 -1.66
C GLN A 14 -23.04 26.10 -2.48
N ASP A 15 -23.14 24.85 -2.04
CA ASP A 15 -23.92 23.82 -2.73
C ASP A 15 -25.40 24.28 -2.87
N GLU A 16 -25.97 24.08 -4.06
CA GLU A 16 -27.34 24.48 -4.45
C GLU A 16 -27.61 26.01 -4.56
N ALA A 17 -26.59 26.86 -4.44
CA ALA A 17 -26.77 28.30 -4.65
C ALA A 17 -26.92 28.64 -6.14
N THR A 18 -27.94 29.44 -6.47
CA THR A 18 -28.12 30.01 -7.81
C THR A 18 -27.29 31.28 -7.99
N LEU A 19 -26.88 31.60 -9.21
CA LEU A 19 -26.05 32.79 -9.49
C LEU A 19 -26.68 34.11 -9.01
N GLY A 20 -28.02 34.20 -8.99
CA GLY A 20 -28.73 35.37 -8.48
C GLY A 20 -28.52 35.61 -6.97
N GLN A 21 -28.53 34.52 -6.18
CA GLN A 21 -28.27 34.57 -4.74
C GLN A 21 -26.82 34.96 -4.43
N CYS A 22 -25.91 34.76 -5.38
CA CYS A 22 -24.52 35.13 -5.25
C CYS A 22 -24.24 36.56 -5.70
N GLY A 23 -25.26 37.42 -5.87
CA GLY A 23 -25.12 38.84 -6.18
C GLY A 23 -24.56 39.09 -7.59
N VAL A 24 -24.80 38.16 -8.52
CA VAL A 24 -24.37 38.19 -9.93
C VAL A 24 -25.55 38.68 -10.82
N GLU A 25 -26.50 39.42 -10.25
CA GLU A 25 -27.73 39.84 -10.96
C GLU A 25 -27.52 41.04 -11.88
N ALA A 26 -26.43 41.80 -11.70
CA ALA A 26 -26.12 43.00 -12.48
C ALA A 26 -24.96 42.78 -13.46
N VAL A 27 -24.90 41.59 -14.08
CA VAL A 27 -23.86 41.27 -15.05
C VAL A 27 -24.42 41.46 -16.46
N SER A 28 -23.77 42.34 -17.24
CA SER A 28 -24.15 42.63 -18.63
C SER A 28 -24.12 41.35 -19.48
N THR A 29 -25.00 41.24 -20.47
CA THR A 29 -25.16 40.06 -21.33
C THR A 29 -23.89 39.67 -22.11
N LEU A 30 -22.87 40.53 -22.13
CA LEU A 30 -21.58 40.35 -22.80
C LEU A 30 -20.41 40.05 -21.86
N SER A 31 -20.66 39.79 -20.57
CA SER A 31 -19.59 39.45 -19.62
C SER A 31 -19.03 38.04 -19.83
N THR A 32 -17.74 37.85 -19.55
CA THR A 32 -17.12 36.52 -19.46
C THR A 32 -17.00 36.12 -17.99
N LEU A 33 -17.50 34.94 -17.62
CA LEU A 33 -17.37 34.37 -16.28
C LEU A 33 -16.41 33.18 -16.32
N GLU A 34 -15.36 33.23 -15.51
CA GLU A 34 -14.45 32.10 -15.32
C GLU A 34 -14.89 31.27 -14.11
N VAL A 35 -15.23 30.00 -14.34
CA VAL A 35 -15.65 29.07 -13.30
C VAL A 35 -14.57 28.02 -13.10
N ALA A 36 -13.95 27.99 -11.92
CA ALA A 36 -12.95 27.00 -11.55
C ALA A 36 -13.49 26.06 -10.47
N SER A 37 -13.81 24.82 -10.84
CA SER A 37 -14.24 23.77 -9.90
C SER A 37 -13.05 22.88 -9.48
N ARG A 38 -12.79 22.75 -8.19
CA ARG A 38 -11.79 21.80 -7.67
C ARG A 38 -12.42 20.40 -7.59
N MET A 39 -12.03 19.48 -8.47
CA MET A 39 -12.49 18.09 -8.40
C MET A 39 -11.96 17.38 -7.15
N PHE A 40 -12.85 16.81 -6.34
CA PHE A 40 -12.48 15.88 -5.28
C PHE A 40 -11.98 14.56 -5.90
N GLY A 41 -10.77 14.12 -5.52
CA GLY A 41 -10.15 12.88 -6.05
C GLY A 41 -8.86 13.05 -6.84
N GLY A 42 -8.09 14.11 -6.58
CA GLY A 42 -6.76 14.28 -7.16
C GLY A 42 -5.75 13.20 -6.77
N LYS A 43 -4.59 13.25 -7.44
CA LYS A 43 -3.37 12.41 -7.26
C LYS A 43 -3.22 11.79 -5.86
N VAL A 44 -3.48 10.49 -5.77
CA VAL A 44 -3.31 9.70 -4.54
C VAL A 44 -1.82 9.61 -4.17
N HIS A 45 -1.49 9.97 -2.93
CA HIS A 45 -0.13 9.85 -2.41
C HIS A 45 0.17 8.39 -2.02
N GLY A 46 1.29 7.88 -2.54
CA GLY A 46 1.73 6.49 -2.39
C GLY A 46 2.05 5.85 -3.74
N SER A 47 3.26 6.08 -4.25
CA SER A 47 3.66 5.52 -5.54
C SER A 47 3.92 4.01 -5.44
N LEU A 48 3.41 3.24 -6.41
CA LEU A 48 3.65 1.78 -6.52
C LEU A 48 5.09 1.39 -6.88
N THR A 49 6.01 2.36 -6.98
CA THR A 49 7.43 2.18 -7.35
C THR A 49 8.19 1.21 -6.46
N ARG A 50 7.71 0.97 -5.22
CA ARG A 50 8.32 0.03 -4.27
C ARG A 50 7.68 -1.36 -4.27
N ALA A 51 6.64 -1.59 -5.09
CA ALA A 51 6.01 -2.89 -5.17
C ALA A 51 7.04 -3.95 -5.56
N ARG A 52 7.05 -5.08 -4.82
CA ARG A 52 7.94 -6.23 -5.07
C ARG A 52 9.45 -5.93 -4.99
N LYS A 53 9.90 -4.74 -4.57
CA LYS A 53 11.33 -4.37 -4.45
C LYS A 53 12.14 -5.43 -3.71
N VAL A 54 11.65 -5.88 -2.55
CA VAL A 54 12.33 -6.87 -1.72
C VAL A 54 12.39 -8.24 -2.41
N ARG A 55 11.31 -8.67 -3.08
CA ARG A 55 11.25 -9.95 -3.79
C ARG A 55 12.18 -10.00 -5.01
N GLY A 56 12.43 -8.85 -5.66
CA GLY A 56 13.35 -8.73 -6.79
C GLY A 56 14.82 -8.62 -6.38
N GLN A 57 15.11 -8.08 -5.18
CA GLN A 57 16.47 -7.95 -4.67
C GLN A 57 17.05 -9.25 -4.11
N ILE A 58 16.21 -10.14 -3.56
CA ILE A 58 16.68 -11.40 -2.97
C ILE A 58 17.15 -12.36 -4.07
N PRO A 59 18.35 -12.96 -3.96
CA PRO A 59 18.85 -13.92 -4.95
C PRO A 59 17.89 -15.11 -5.08
N LYS A 60 17.69 -15.59 -6.31
CA LYS A 60 16.78 -16.71 -6.59
C LYS A 60 17.46 -18.05 -6.28
N VAL A 61 17.35 -18.49 -5.03
CA VAL A 61 17.90 -19.79 -4.61
C VAL A 61 17.11 -20.95 -5.23
N ALA A 62 17.83 -21.88 -5.86
CA ALA A 62 17.24 -23.10 -6.44
C ALA A 62 16.66 -24.01 -5.35
N LYS A 63 15.62 -24.76 -5.70
CA LYS A 63 15.04 -25.74 -4.76
C LYS A 63 15.97 -26.94 -4.64
N GLN A 64 16.15 -27.43 -3.41
CA GLN A 64 16.84 -28.69 -3.15
C GLN A 64 15.99 -29.90 -3.60
N GLU A 65 16.66 -31.02 -3.84
CA GLU A 65 16.02 -32.29 -4.21
C GLU A 65 15.03 -32.79 -3.14
N LYS A 66 14.02 -33.54 -3.60
CA LYS A 66 12.98 -34.08 -2.72
C LYS A 66 13.52 -35.25 -1.89
N LYS A 67 13.33 -35.19 -0.58
CA LYS A 67 13.62 -36.29 0.35
C LYS A 67 12.63 -37.45 0.16
N LYS A 68 13.04 -38.65 0.59
CA LYS A 68 12.19 -39.87 0.61
C LYS A 68 10.83 -39.60 1.29
N MET A 69 9.77 -40.21 0.76
CA MET A 69 8.38 -40.05 1.22
C MET A 69 7.79 -41.38 1.74
N GLY A 70 6.64 -41.31 2.43
CA GLY A 70 5.90 -42.49 2.88
C GLY A 70 6.62 -43.34 3.94
N ARG A 71 6.50 -44.67 3.82
CA ARG A 71 7.03 -45.64 4.79
C ARG A 71 8.53 -45.48 5.05
N ALA A 72 9.31 -45.20 4.00
CA ALA A 72 10.75 -44.99 4.11
C ALA A 72 11.08 -43.78 5.00
N LYS A 73 10.35 -42.67 4.85
CA LYS A 73 10.52 -41.47 5.69
C LYS A 73 10.18 -41.75 7.15
N LYS A 74 9.10 -42.50 7.41
CA LYS A 74 8.67 -42.86 8.77
C LYS A 74 9.72 -43.72 9.47
N ARG A 75 10.31 -44.70 8.76
CA ARG A 75 11.41 -45.53 9.28
C ARG A 75 12.63 -44.68 9.65
N MET A 76 13.05 -43.77 8.77
CA MET A 76 14.19 -42.88 9.06
C MET A 76 13.95 -42.00 10.29
N LYS A 77 12.75 -41.41 10.41
CA LYS A 77 12.39 -40.57 11.56
C LYS A 77 12.40 -41.34 12.88
N TYR A 78 11.85 -42.56 12.90
CA TYR A 78 11.85 -43.40 14.09
C TYR A 78 13.28 -43.70 14.55
N ASN A 79 14.15 -44.11 13.63
CA ASN A 79 15.55 -44.39 13.94
C ASN A 79 16.26 -43.12 14.46
N GLN A 80 16.03 -41.96 13.84
CA GLN A 80 16.63 -40.68 14.26
C GLN A 80 16.13 -40.17 15.61
N CYS A 81 14.90 -40.51 16.03
CA CYS A 81 14.33 -40.02 17.29
C CYS A 81 14.52 -40.98 18.46
N PHE A 82 14.60 -42.30 18.22
CA PHE A 82 14.51 -43.30 19.28
C PHE A 82 15.65 -44.31 19.28
N VAL A 83 16.01 -44.87 18.12
CA VAL A 83 17.01 -45.97 18.05
C VAL A 83 18.43 -45.42 18.13
N ASN A 84 18.71 -44.36 17.37
CA ASN A 84 20.06 -43.82 17.24
C ASN A 84 20.36 -42.71 18.26
N VAL A 85 19.40 -42.33 19.10
CA VAL A 85 19.60 -41.31 20.14
C VAL A 85 20.17 -42.00 21.37
N VAL A 86 21.47 -41.84 21.59
CA VAL A 86 22.09 -42.15 22.89
C VAL A 86 21.77 -40.99 23.84
N PRO A 87 21.18 -41.23 25.02
CA PRO A 87 21.00 -40.19 26.02
C PRO A 87 22.37 -39.67 26.46
N ALA A 88 22.79 -38.55 25.88
CA ALA A 88 23.99 -37.87 26.32
C ALA A 88 23.75 -37.28 27.72
N SER A 89 24.75 -37.37 28.59
CA SER A 89 24.76 -36.63 29.86
C SER A 89 24.87 -35.13 29.55
N GLY A 90 23.78 -34.40 29.75
CA GLY A 90 23.71 -32.97 29.47
C GLY A 90 22.37 -32.51 28.90
N LYS A 91 22.30 -31.25 28.47
CA LYS A 91 21.08 -30.68 27.89
C LYS A 91 20.80 -31.31 26.53
N LYS A 92 19.58 -31.84 26.34
CA LYS A 92 19.16 -32.45 25.06
C LYS A 92 19.20 -31.39 23.94
N LYS A 93 20.02 -31.63 22.91
CA LYS A 93 20.09 -30.77 21.71
C LYS A 93 18.89 -31.05 20.81
N GLY A 94 18.24 -29.97 20.36
CA GLY A 94 17.09 -30.07 19.46
C GLY A 94 17.47 -30.47 18.04
N PRO A 95 16.53 -31.02 17.25
CA PRO A 95 16.79 -31.52 15.90
C PRO A 95 17.18 -30.45 14.87
N ASN A 96 17.02 -29.16 15.18
CA ASN A 96 17.36 -28.02 14.32
C ASN A 96 18.19 -26.98 15.06
N ALA A 97 19.08 -27.42 15.96
CA ALA A 97 19.98 -26.53 16.69
C ALA A 97 21.22 -26.21 15.82
N ASN A 98 21.40 -24.93 15.49
CA ASN A 98 22.53 -24.41 14.70
C ASN A 98 23.70 -23.96 15.59
N SER A 99 23.92 -24.68 16.70
CA SER A 99 25.04 -24.45 17.63
C SER A 99 26.21 -25.39 17.37
#